data_AF-Q1WMS7-F1
#
_entry.id   AF-Q1WMS7-F1
#
_cell.length_a   1.000
_cell.length_b   1.000
_cell.length_c   1.000
_cell.angle_alpha   90.00
_cell.angle_beta   90.00
_cell.angle_gamma   90.00
#
_symmetry.space_group_name_H-M   'P 1'
#
loop_
_entity.id
_entity.type
_entity.pdbx_description
1 polymer ?
#
loop_
_entity_poly.entity_id
_entity_poly.type
_entity_poly.pdbx_seq_one_letter_code
_entity_poly.pdbx_strand_id
1 'polypeptide(L)'
;MPAQHAATEKVEKKPHVCPPSDATHPHDRWESLYVYSFICKFTNLKHKVEGLETPTECVPYSAQVKFAVMSNGPNDILTHVLAHFILNLKPQTRNLSTDLISSTVQSVLGEFLKTSERTIFWDDKLSMNADPFIASGGGFFTTGWDFKLRILRQLVDLQLTHAPSIKATIDRAWGVVHNKHKKREITPPPDTSDPQSRERLQLLPVGQDSSKKRYWIADDSPRVHVSTNPWKITCNFQCVSSTKEEYASLIEKLKEGAPQEPKKKQKRLKHEQAHVDLIEALESRIEAIDTELARVAKARKKVEQKYALYAQAELRETRTRRRTQKPDYVYDDGPDSEVRRRMILIRRVFLVIDMFPPVGRRRRLPVSR
;
A
#
# COMPACT_ATOMS: atom_id res chain seq x y z
N MET A 1 -41.43 37.49 35.28
CA MET A 1 -41.46 36.64 34.08
C MET A 1 -40.02 36.40 33.60
N PRO A 2 -39.40 35.25 33.90
CA PRO A 2 -38.10 34.91 33.31
C PRO A 2 -38.27 34.51 31.83
N ALA A 3 -37.39 35.00 30.96
CA ALA A 3 -37.43 34.65 29.54
C ALA A 3 -36.90 33.23 29.31
N GLN A 4 -37.67 32.38 28.65
CA GLN A 4 -37.22 31.06 28.23
C GLN A 4 -36.33 31.20 26.99
N HIS A 5 -35.03 30.99 27.14
CA HIS A 5 -34.15 30.81 25.99
C HIS A 5 -34.44 29.47 25.32
N ALA A 6 -35.09 29.50 24.15
CA ALA A 6 -35.26 28.32 23.31
C ALA A 6 -33.88 27.78 22.90
N ALA A 7 -33.52 26.61 23.42
CA ALA A 7 -32.30 25.93 23.02
C ALA A 7 -32.44 25.50 21.54
N THR A 8 -31.63 26.08 20.66
CA THR A 8 -31.58 25.64 19.27
C THR A 8 -30.93 24.27 19.20
N GLU A 9 -31.73 23.25 18.89
CA GLU A 9 -31.23 21.90 18.66
C GLU A 9 -30.14 21.93 17.60
N LYS A 10 -28.91 21.57 18.00
CA LYS A 10 -27.82 21.36 17.06
C LYS A 10 -28.11 20.08 16.30
N VAL A 11 -28.76 20.21 15.15
CA VAL A 11 -28.93 19.12 14.18
C VAL A 11 -27.55 18.51 13.93
N GLU A 12 -27.30 17.32 14.49
CA GLU A 12 -26.03 16.62 14.27
C GLU A 12 -25.88 16.40 12.76
N LYS A 13 -24.78 16.91 12.20
CA LYS A 13 -24.41 16.64 10.82
C LYS A 13 -24.05 15.16 10.72
N LYS A 14 -25.05 14.33 10.41
CA LYS A 14 -24.85 12.89 10.19
C LYS A 14 -23.64 12.70 9.27
N PRO A 15 -22.65 11.87 9.66
CA PRO A 15 -21.47 11.65 8.83
C PRO A 15 -21.88 11.07 7.47
N HIS A 16 -20.98 11.12 6.48
CA HIS A 16 -21.18 10.41 5.23
C HIS A 16 -21.10 8.90 5.50
N VAL A 17 -22.24 8.30 5.79
CA VAL A 17 -22.42 6.85 5.83
C VAL A 17 -22.31 6.34 4.41
N CYS A 18 -21.27 5.58 4.09
CA CYS A 18 -21.19 4.90 2.80
C CYS A 18 -22.35 3.88 2.69
N PRO A 19 -22.96 3.72 1.51
CA PRO A 19 -24.06 2.79 1.34
C PRO A 19 -23.57 1.34 1.51
N PRO A 20 -24.47 0.38 1.77
CA PRO A 20 -24.23 -1.00 1.37
C PRO A 20 -23.97 -1.01 -0.14
N SER A 21 -22.81 -1.51 -0.55
CA SER A 21 -22.47 -1.62 -1.98
C SER A 21 -22.92 -2.98 -2.52
N ASP A 22 -23.52 -2.95 -3.70
CA ASP A 22 -23.90 -4.07 -4.55
C ASP A 22 -22.73 -4.67 -5.35
N ALA A 23 -21.53 -4.07 -5.25
CA ALA A 23 -20.34 -4.53 -5.97
C ALA A 23 -19.96 -5.96 -5.56
N THR A 24 -20.03 -6.89 -6.52
CA THR A 24 -19.61 -8.29 -6.37
C THR A 24 -18.09 -8.46 -6.34
N HIS A 25 -17.35 -7.43 -6.77
CA HIS A 25 -15.90 -7.44 -6.97
C HIS A 25 -15.28 -6.12 -6.48
N PRO A 26 -14.08 -6.12 -5.85
CA PRO A 26 -13.47 -4.89 -5.34
C PRO A 26 -13.10 -3.88 -6.43
N HIS A 27 -13.16 -4.24 -7.72
CA HIS A 27 -12.78 -3.34 -8.81
C HIS A 27 -13.77 -2.18 -9.06
N ASP A 28 -15.03 -2.35 -8.62
CA ASP A 28 -16.11 -1.34 -8.65
C ASP A 28 -16.22 -0.54 -7.34
N ARG A 29 -15.30 -0.75 -6.40
CA ARG A 29 -15.31 -0.04 -5.13
C ARG A 29 -14.40 1.18 -5.18
N TRP A 30 -14.96 2.33 -4.81
CA TRP A 30 -14.22 3.59 -4.75
C TRP A 30 -13.05 3.50 -3.74
N GLU A 31 -13.20 2.68 -2.69
CA GLU A 31 -12.15 2.39 -1.72
C GLU A 31 -10.88 1.84 -2.39
N SER A 32 -11.01 1.10 -3.49
CA SER A 32 -9.88 0.54 -4.24
C SER A 32 -9.09 1.61 -4.98
N LEU A 33 -9.80 2.57 -5.62
CA LEU A 33 -9.16 3.73 -6.22
C LEU A 33 -8.50 4.60 -5.14
N TYR A 34 -9.16 4.78 -4.00
CA TYR A 34 -8.68 5.60 -2.89
C TYR A 34 -7.41 5.03 -2.25
N VAL A 35 -7.40 3.74 -1.91
CA VAL A 35 -6.22 3.05 -1.35
C VAL A 35 -5.06 3.05 -2.34
N TYR A 36 -5.30 2.80 -3.63
CA TYR A 36 -4.25 2.87 -4.64
C TYR A 36 -3.73 4.30 -4.86
N SER A 37 -4.61 5.30 -4.88
CA SER A 37 -4.21 6.72 -4.98
C SER A 37 -3.33 7.15 -3.82
N PHE A 38 -3.65 6.71 -2.59
CA PHE A 38 -2.79 6.92 -1.43
C PHE A 38 -1.42 6.26 -1.60
N ILE A 39 -1.38 4.99 -2.05
CA ILE A 39 -0.14 4.26 -2.33
C ILE A 39 0.74 5.03 -3.34
N CYS A 40 0.16 5.55 -4.43
CA CYS A 40 0.90 6.32 -5.44
C CYS A 40 1.37 7.69 -4.97
N LYS A 41 0.62 8.39 -4.09
CA LYS A 41 0.89 9.78 -3.70
C LYS A 41 1.74 9.91 -2.42
N PHE A 42 1.68 8.93 -1.53
CA PHE A 42 2.30 8.98 -0.19
C PHE A 42 3.29 7.85 0.10
N THR A 43 3.53 6.93 -0.84
CA THR A 43 4.49 5.82 -0.65
C THR A 43 5.33 5.56 -1.90
N ASN A 44 6.49 4.93 -1.73
CA ASN A 44 7.30 4.45 -2.86
C ASN A 44 7.04 2.95 -3.16
N LEU A 45 5.89 2.40 -2.76
CA LEU A 45 5.60 0.96 -2.86
C LEU A 45 5.48 0.47 -4.32
N LYS A 46 4.90 1.28 -5.23
CA LYS A 46 4.79 0.99 -6.68
C LYS A 46 6.14 0.64 -7.33
N HIS A 47 7.25 1.12 -6.78
CA HIS A 47 8.61 0.87 -7.30
C HIS A 47 9.46 -0.06 -6.41
N LYS A 48 8.89 -0.60 -5.33
CA LYS A 48 9.59 -1.47 -4.35
C LYS A 48 9.00 -2.86 -4.24
N VAL A 49 7.68 -3.01 -4.47
CA VAL A 49 6.98 -4.29 -4.38
C VAL A 49 6.86 -4.86 -5.79
N GLU A 50 7.54 -5.99 -6.02
CA GLU A 50 7.51 -6.70 -7.30
C GLU A 50 6.08 -7.19 -7.59
N GLY A 51 5.48 -6.71 -8.67
CA GLY A 51 4.07 -6.97 -8.98
C GLY A 51 3.06 -6.06 -8.26
N LEU A 52 3.42 -4.82 -7.94
CA LEU A 52 2.49 -3.73 -7.57
C LEU A 52 2.49 -2.61 -8.62
N GLU A 53 2.59 -2.97 -9.90
CA GLU A 53 2.89 -2.03 -10.98
C GLU A 53 1.66 -1.28 -11.49
N THR A 54 0.44 -1.74 -11.16
CA THR A 54 -0.82 -1.21 -11.70
C THR A 54 -1.92 -1.14 -10.63
N PRO A 55 -2.98 -0.32 -10.82
CA PRO A 55 -4.14 -0.37 -9.93
C PRO A 55 -4.82 -1.75 -9.96
N THR A 56 -4.68 -2.50 -11.06
CA THR A 56 -5.14 -3.89 -11.19
C THR A 56 -4.29 -4.87 -10.37
N GLU A 57 -2.97 -4.71 -10.31
CA GLU A 57 -2.15 -5.55 -9.41
C GLU A 57 -2.46 -5.32 -7.92
N CYS A 58 -2.92 -4.12 -7.55
CA CYS A 58 -3.47 -3.87 -6.22
C CYS A 58 -4.92 -4.40 -6.07
N VAL A 59 -5.79 -4.15 -7.06
CA VAL A 59 -7.21 -4.57 -7.08
C VAL A 59 -7.69 -5.00 -8.49
N PRO A 60 -7.98 -6.28 -8.75
CA PRO A 60 -7.57 -6.97 -9.99
C PRO A 60 -8.56 -7.07 -11.15
N TYR A 61 -7.99 -7.39 -12.33
CA TYR A 61 -8.67 -7.91 -13.51
C TYR A 61 -7.65 -8.51 -14.52
N SER A 62 -7.31 -9.80 -14.38
CA SER A 62 -6.72 -10.66 -15.45
C SER A 62 -6.54 -12.09 -14.93
N ALA A 63 -6.77 -13.10 -15.79
CA ALA A 63 -6.94 -14.50 -15.42
C ALA A 63 -5.67 -15.26 -14.95
N GLN A 64 -4.51 -14.61 -14.88
CA GLN A 64 -3.22 -15.25 -14.56
C GLN A 64 -2.61 -14.80 -13.22
N VAL A 65 -3.12 -13.73 -12.59
CA VAL A 65 -2.60 -13.20 -11.32
C VAL A 65 -3.62 -13.42 -10.22
N LYS A 66 -3.24 -14.16 -9.17
CA LYS A 66 -4.14 -14.41 -8.03
C LYS A 66 -4.40 -13.10 -7.28
N PHE A 67 -5.68 -12.75 -7.24
CA PHE A 67 -6.26 -11.56 -6.63
C PHE A 67 -5.76 -11.33 -5.18
N ALA A 68 -4.88 -10.36 -4.91
CA ALA A 68 -4.31 -10.17 -3.57
C ALA A 68 -5.39 -9.95 -2.48
N VAL A 69 -6.36 -9.07 -2.73
CA VAL A 69 -7.46 -8.78 -1.79
C VAL A 69 -8.47 -9.93 -1.68
N MET A 70 -8.53 -10.83 -2.68
CA MET A 70 -9.47 -11.97 -2.69
C MET A 70 -8.78 -13.32 -2.43
N SER A 71 -7.45 -13.35 -2.21
CA SER A 71 -6.73 -14.56 -1.83
C SER A 71 -6.94 -14.86 -0.35
N ASN A 72 -7.40 -16.07 -0.05
CA ASN A 72 -7.58 -16.55 1.32
C ASN A 72 -6.25 -17.12 1.82
N GLY A 73 -5.48 -16.28 2.52
CA GLY A 73 -4.11 -16.57 2.94
C GLY A 73 -3.19 -15.37 2.73
N PRO A 74 -1.95 -15.40 3.26
CA PRO A 74 -0.98 -14.33 3.05
C PRO A 74 -0.61 -14.15 1.58
N ASN A 75 -0.32 -12.90 1.20
CA ASN A 75 0.05 -12.51 -0.15
C ASN A 75 1.11 -11.41 -0.06
N ASP A 76 2.20 -11.53 -0.83
CA ASP A 76 3.37 -10.66 -0.70
C ASP A 76 3.05 -9.17 -0.89
N ILE A 77 2.13 -8.83 -1.81
CA ILE A 77 1.74 -7.44 -2.07
C ILE A 77 1.06 -6.86 -0.82
N LEU A 78 0.09 -7.56 -0.25
CA LEU A 78 -0.60 -7.11 0.97
C LEU A 78 0.30 -7.15 2.21
N THR A 79 1.19 -8.14 2.32
CA THR A 79 2.24 -8.20 3.34
C THR A 79 3.09 -6.92 3.33
N HIS A 80 3.59 -6.50 2.16
CA HIS A 80 4.39 -5.27 2.05
C HIS A 80 3.58 -3.98 2.26
N VAL A 81 2.35 -3.89 1.71
CA VAL A 81 1.46 -2.74 1.90
C VAL A 81 1.11 -2.56 3.38
N LEU A 82 0.68 -3.63 4.07
CA LEU A 82 0.34 -3.58 5.48
C LEU A 82 1.55 -3.29 6.36
N ALA A 83 2.72 -3.87 6.07
CA ALA A 83 3.95 -3.57 6.80
C ALA A 83 4.32 -2.07 6.70
N HIS A 84 4.19 -1.47 5.51
CA HIS A 84 4.42 -0.04 5.33
C HIS A 84 3.34 0.83 6.02
N PHE A 85 2.08 0.41 6.01
CA PHE A 85 0.99 1.13 6.70
C PHE A 85 1.15 1.07 8.23
N ILE A 86 1.53 -0.08 8.78
CA ILE A 86 1.90 -0.25 10.19
C ILE A 86 3.08 0.66 10.54
N LEU A 87 4.14 0.68 9.72
CA LEU A 87 5.33 1.51 9.97
C LEU A 87 5.03 3.02 9.91
N ASN A 88 4.11 3.46 9.04
CA ASN A 88 3.66 4.86 8.97
C ASN A 88 2.89 5.29 10.24
N LEU A 89 2.04 4.41 10.78
CA LEU A 89 1.23 4.68 11.98
C LEU A 89 2.00 4.44 13.30
N LYS A 90 2.94 3.47 13.30
CA LYS A 90 3.66 3.00 14.49
C LYS A 90 5.13 2.72 14.16
N PRO A 91 5.98 3.75 13.97
CA PRO A 91 7.36 3.61 13.46
C PRO A 91 8.32 2.76 14.33
N GLN A 92 7.93 2.42 15.56
CA GLN A 92 8.73 1.58 16.45
C GLN A 92 8.50 0.07 16.21
N THR A 93 7.49 -0.32 15.45
CA THR A 93 7.18 -1.73 15.15
C THR A 93 8.13 -2.29 14.09
N ARG A 94 9.30 -2.74 14.52
CA ARG A 94 10.31 -3.37 13.67
C ARG A 94 10.05 -4.88 13.51
N ASN A 95 10.70 -5.49 12.51
CA ASN A 95 10.74 -6.95 12.29
C ASN A 95 9.35 -7.61 12.11
N LEU A 96 8.49 -7.01 11.29
CA LEU A 96 7.20 -7.59 10.91
C LEU A 96 7.39 -8.84 10.03
N SER A 97 7.14 -10.02 10.59
CA SER A 97 6.95 -11.25 9.81
C SER A 97 5.50 -11.36 9.29
N THR A 98 5.31 -12.15 8.24
CA THR A 98 4.00 -12.42 7.62
C THR A 98 2.94 -12.85 8.65
N ASP A 99 3.33 -13.68 9.63
CA ASP A 99 2.45 -14.23 10.67
C ASP A 99 1.99 -13.15 11.66
N LEU A 100 2.87 -12.19 11.97
CA LEU A 100 2.62 -11.11 12.93
C LEU A 100 1.84 -9.93 12.32
N ILE A 101 1.74 -9.83 10.98
CA ILE A 101 1.04 -8.72 10.34
C ILE A 101 -0.45 -8.68 10.72
N SER A 102 -1.16 -9.81 10.73
CA SER A 102 -2.60 -9.79 11.01
C SER A 102 -2.92 -9.32 12.44
N SER A 103 -2.18 -9.81 13.44
CA SER A 103 -2.36 -9.40 14.83
C SER A 103 -1.88 -7.97 15.07
N THR A 104 -0.84 -7.52 14.35
CA THR A 104 -0.38 -6.13 14.42
C THR A 104 -1.36 -5.15 13.79
N VAL A 105 -2.00 -5.49 12.65
CA VAL A 105 -3.07 -4.67 12.06
C VAL A 105 -4.24 -4.51 13.03
N GLN A 106 -4.68 -5.61 13.67
CA GLN A 106 -5.72 -5.54 14.70
C GLN A 106 -5.27 -4.70 15.91
N SER A 107 -4.02 -4.84 16.38
CA SER A 107 -3.48 -4.03 17.48
C SER A 107 -3.45 -2.53 17.15
N VAL A 108 -3.01 -2.15 15.95
CA VAL A 108 -2.96 -0.75 15.51
C VAL A 108 -4.37 -0.18 15.38
N LEU A 109 -5.30 -0.88 14.74
CA LEU A 109 -6.70 -0.42 14.66
C LEU A 109 -7.34 -0.34 16.05
N GLY A 110 -7.11 -1.34 16.92
CA GLY A 110 -7.58 -1.36 18.30
C GLY A 110 -6.97 -0.29 19.21
N GLU A 111 -5.96 0.48 18.77
CA GLU A 111 -5.50 1.69 19.43
C GLU A 111 -6.34 2.91 19.00
N PHE A 112 -6.63 3.07 17.70
CA PHE A 112 -7.41 4.19 17.19
C PHE A 112 -8.93 4.06 17.42
N LEU A 113 -9.50 2.85 17.35
CA LEU A 113 -10.94 2.60 17.57
C LEU A 113 -11.39 3.00 18.99
N LYS A 114 -10.47 3.01 19.97
CA LYS A 114 -10.72 3.47 21.35
C LYS A 114 -10.84 5.00 21.49
N THR A 115 -10.51 5.76 20.46
CA THR A 115 -10.69 7.22 20.45
C THR A 115 -12.14 7.59 20.16
N SER A 116 -12.51 8.85 20.43
CA SER A 116 -13.81 9.41 20.06
C SER A 116 -13.91 9.84 18.58
N GLU A 117 -12.90 9.56 17.76
CA GLU A 117 -12.95 9.79 16.31
C GLU A 117 -13.87 8.74 15.65
N ARG A 118 -14.86 9.19 14.86
CA ARG A 118 -15.80 8.28 14.19
C ARG A 118 -15.11 7.63 12.98
N THR A 119 -14.89 6.31 13.05
CA THR A 119 -14.30 5.50 11.99
C THR A 119 -15.37 4.92 11.05
N ILE A 120 -14.97 4.16 10.01
CA ILE A 120 -15.89 3.40 9.14
C ILE A 120 -16.55 2.19 9.83
N PHE A 121 -16.21 1.98 11.11
CA PHE A 121 -16.75 0.97 12.00
C PHE A 121 -17.49 1.59 13.20
N TRP A 122 -17.84 2.88 13.12
CA TRP A 122 -18.69 3.56 14.08
C TRP A 122 -20.11 2.96 14.11
N ASP A 123 -20.59 2.57 15.29
CA ASP A 123 -21.96 2.17 15.54
C ASP A 123 -22.72 3.33 16.21
N ASP A 124 -23.67 3.94 15.50
CA ASP A 124 -24.49 5.05 16.01
C ASP A 124 -25.42 4.64 17.18
N LYS A 125 -25.73 3.35 17.37
CA LYS A 125 -26.53 2.88 18.52
C LYS A 125 -25.69 2.79 19.78
N LEU A 126 -24.44 2.36 19.64
CA LEU A 126 -23.49 2.24 20.76
C LEU A 126 -22.70 3.53 21.00
N SER A 127 -22.73 4.48 20.05
CA SER A 127 -21.95 5.73 20.05
C SER A 127 -20.45 5.50 20.28
N MET A 128 -19.91 4.46 19.65
CA MET A 128 -18.50 4.07 19.71
C MET A 128 -18.10 3.34 18.42
N ASN A 129 -16.80 3.14 18.23
CA ASN A 129 -16.30 2.27 17.16
C ASN A 129 -16.34 0.80 17.58
N ALA A 130 -16.92 -0.07 16.75
CA ALA A 130 -16.85 -1.52 16.91
C ALA A 130 -15.50 -2.06 16.40
N ASP A 131 -14.98 -3.13 17.01
CA ASP A 131 -13.84 -3.88 16.46
C ASP A 131 -14.33 -4.79 15.31
N PRO A 132 -13.92 -4.54 14.06
CA PRO A 132 -14.35 -5.37 12.93
C PRO A 132 -13.87 -6.83 13.04
N PHE A 133 -12.74 -7.10 13.70
CA PHE A 133 -12.18 -8.45 13.80
C PHE A 133 -12.97 -9.39 14.73
N ILE A 134 -13.74 -8.83 15.67
CA ILE A 134 -14.66 -9.63 16.51
C ILE A 134 -15.80 -10.19 15.63
N ALA A 135 -16.36 -9.36 14.75
CA ALA A 135 -17.46 -9.75 13.88
C ALA A 135 -17.03 -10.68 12.72
N SER A 136 -15.76 -10.65 12.32
CA SER A 136 -15.25 -11.51 11.23
C SER A 136 -14.82 -12.91 11.68
N GLY A 137 -14.60 -13.13 12.98
CA GLY A 137 -14.15 -14.41 13.54
C GLY A 137 -12.79 -14.90 13.02
N GLY A 138 -12.00 -14.04 12.37
CA GLY A 138 -10.78 -14.44 11.66
C GLY A 138 -9.88 -13.28 11.27
N GLY A 139 -8.59 -13.59 11.10
CA GLY A 139 -7.54 -12.62 10.79
C GLY A 139 -7.65 -12.01 9.39
N PHE A 140 -6.92 -10.91 9.17
CA PHE A 140 -7.00 -10.10 7.94
C PHE A 140 -6.85 -10.93 6.66
N PHE A 141 -5.96 -11.94 6.64
CA PHE A 141 -5.71 -12.73 5.44
C PHE A 141 -6.79 -13.79 5.15
N THR A 142 -7.53 -14.26 6.15
CA THR A 142 -8.53 -15.32 6.01
C THR A 142 -9.94 -14.80 5.70
N THR A 143 -10.19 -13.51 5.86
CA THR A 143 -11.50 -12.89 5.61
C THR A 143 -11.77 -12.59 4.15
N GLY A 144 -13.05 -12.31 3.82
CA GLY A 144 -13.47 -11.90 2.48
C GLY A 144 -12.91 -10.55 2.03
N TRP A 145 -13.02 -10.26 0.73
CA TRP A 145 -12.37 -9.11 0.12
C TRP A 145 -12.93 -7.76 0.58
N ASP A 146 -14.24 -7.63 0.86
CA ASP A 146 -14.85 -6.38 1.33
C ASP A 146 -14.25 -5.99 2.70
N PHE A 147 -14.12 -6.96 3.59
CA PHE A 147 -13.48 -6.77 4.90
C PHE A 147 -12.04 -6.25 4.74
N LYS A 148 -11.23 -6.93 3.92
CA LYS A 148 -9.84 -6.53 3.64
C LYS A 148 -9.78 -5.12 3.07
N LEU A 149 -10.66 -4.77 2.13
CA LEU A 149 -10.72 -3.45 1.51
C LEU A 149 -11.17 -2.35 2.49
N ARG A 150 -12.15 -2.63 3.35
CA ARG A 150 -12.56 -1.72 4.43
C ARG A 150 -11.42 -1.48 5.43
N ILE A 151 -10.72 -2.54 5.84
CA ILE A 151 -9.53 -2.41 6.70
C ILE A 151 -8.45 -1.55 6.03
N LEU A 152 -8.13 -1.79 4.75
CA LEU A 152 -7.17 -0.98 4.00
C LEU A 152 -7.59 0.48 3.89
N ARG A 153 -8.87 0.78 3.62
CA ARG A 153 -9.41 2.13 3.66
C ARG A 153 -9.19 2.77 5.04
N GLN A 154 -9.57 2.09 6.12
CA GLN A 154 -9.45 2.67 7.46
C GLN A 154 -7.99 2.94 7.85
N LEU A 155 -7.05 2.10 7.42
CA LEU A 155 -5.62 2.34 7.59
C LEU A 155 -5.14 3.55 6.75
N VAL A 156 -5.71 3.81 5.57
CA VAL A 156 -5.43 5.02 4.78
C VAL A 156 -6.01 6.27 5.46
N ASP A 157 -7.27 6.22 5.91
CA ASP A 157 -7.93 7.31 6.63
C ASP A 157 -7.09 7.72 7.87
N LEU A 158 -6.62 6.74 8.66
CA LEU A 158 -5.74 6.98 9.82
C LEU A 158 -4.35 7.50 9.45
N GLN A 159 -3.79 7.11 8.30
CA GLN A 159 -2.49 7.61 7.87
C GLN A 159 -2.55 9.07 7.41
N LEU A 160 -3.66 9.49 6.81
CA LEU A 160 -3.85 10.89 6.39
C LEU A 160 -4.06 11.85 7.58
N THR A 161 -4.61 11.36 8.70
CA THR A 161 -4.81 12.16 9.92
C THR A 161 -3.65 12.07 10.92
N HIS A 162 -3.15 10.86 11.20
CA HIS A 162 -2.25 10.60 12.34
C HIS A 162 -0.78 10.31 11.98
N ALA A 163 -0.45 9.85 10.76
CA ALA A 163 0.95 9.50 10.44
C ALA A 163 1.81 10.78 10.26
N PRO A 164 2.84 11.03 11.12
CA PRO A 164 3.48 12.35 11.18
C PRO A 164 4.19 12.80 9.90
N SER A 165 4.76 11.87 9.14
CA SER A 165 5.44 12.13 7.86
C SER A 165 4.48 12.54 6.74
N ILE A 166 3.33 11.87 6.67
CA ILE A 166 2.27 12.13 5.69
C ILE A 166 1.60 13.46 6.02
N LYS A 167 1.25 13.66 7.30
CA LYS A 167 0.68 14.93 7.75
C LYS A 167 1.63 16.11 7.50
N ALA A 168 2.94 15.95 7.74
CA ALA A 168 3.93 17.00 7.44
C ALA A 168 4.02 17.32 5.93
N THR A 169 3.89 16.31 5.06
CA THR A 169 3.82 16.50 3.61
C THR A 169 2.57 17.29 3.20
N ILE A 170 1.41 16.97 3.77
CA ILE A 170 0.14 17.68 3.53
C ILE A 170 0.20 19.11 4.10
N ASP A 171 0.68 19.29 5.34
CA ASP A 171 0.86 20.60 5.97
C ASP A 171 1.76 21.50 5.10
N ARG A 172 2.89 20.97 4.58
CA ARG A 172 3.79 21.68 3.65
C ARG A 172 3.08 22.09 2.36
N ALA A 173 2.37 21.16 1.72
CA ALA A 173 1.68 21.39 0.45
C ALA A 173 0.54 22.44 0.54
N TRP A 174 -0.08 22.58 1.72
CA TRP A 174 -1.08 23.63 1.99
C TRP A 174 -0.52 24.88 2.69
N GLY A 175 0.78 24.96 2.98
CA GLY A 175 1.41 26.09 3.69
C GLY A 175 1.03 26.22 5.17
N VAL A 176 0.61 25.13 5.81
CA VAL A 176 0.09 25.11 7.19
C VAL A 176 1.24 25.13 8.21
N VAL A 177 1.61 26.33 8.67
CA VAL A 177 2.63 26.51 9.71
C VAL A 177 2.02 26.31 11.11
N HIS A 178 2.13 25.10 11.64
CA HIS A 178 1.87 24.81 13.06
C HIS A 178 2.94 25.47 13.94
N ASN A 179 2.52 26.15 15.01
CA ASN A 179 3.37 26.89 15.96
C ASN A 179 4.15 28.08 15.36
N LYS A 180 3.43 29.07 14.79
CA LYS A 180 3.95 30.34 14.24
C LYS A 180 4.94 31.12 15.12
N HIS A 181 4.98 30.86 16.44
CA HIS A 181 5.87 31.53 17.39
C HIS A 181 7.29 30.96 17.47
N LYS A 182 7.57 29.78 16.87
CA LYS A 182 8.94 29.24 16.80
C LYS A 182 9.63 29.78 15.54
N LYS A 183 10.81 30.40 15.71
CA LYS A 183 11.72 30.76 14.62
C LYS A 183 12.29 29.51 13.94
N ARG A 184 11.49 28.87 13.10
CA ARG A 184 11.91 27.80 12.17
C ARG A 184 11.80 28.37 10.76
N GLU A 185 12.71 27.99 9.86
CA GLU A 185 12.56 28.32 8.45
C GLU A 185 11.20 27.83 7.94
N ILE A 186 10.44 28.75 7.35
CA ILE A 186 9.16 28.45 6.71
C ILE A 186 9.50 28.01 5.28
N THR A 187 9.62 26.70 5.07
CA THR A 187 9.69 26.14 3.72
C THR A 187 8.43 26.56 2.96
N PRO A 188 8.54 27.22 1.81
CA PRO A 188 7.36 27.60 1.02
C PRO A 188 6.62 26.34 0.53
N PRO A 189 5.32 26.45 0.20
CA PRO A 189 4.62 25.41 -0.55
C PRO A 189 5.40 25.08 -1.83
N PRO A 190 5.56 23.80 -2.19
CA PRO A 190 6.16 23.41 -3.45
C PRO A 190 5.32 23.86 -4.65
N ASP A 191 5.98 24.08 -5.79
CA ASP A 191 5.29 24.39 -7.05
C ASP A 191 4.43 23.19 -7.53
N THR A 192 3.41 23.50 -8.32
CA THR A 192 2.51 22.58 -9.04
C THR A 192 3.19 21.37 -9.68
N SER A 193 4.42 21.54 -10.20
CA SER A 193 5.21 20.47 -10.83
C SER A 193 5.78 19.42 -9.87
N ASP A 194 5.98 19.75 -8.59
CA ASP A 194 6.53 18.84 -7.56
C ASP A 194 5.56 17.68 -7.27
N PRO A 195 6.01 16.41 -7.15
CA PRO A 195 5.17 15.30 -6.74
C PRO A 195 4.44 15.49 -5.40
N GLN A 196 4.97 16.34 -4.51
CA GLN A 196 4.37 16.76 -3.24
C GLN A 196 3.55 18.06 -3.34
N SER A 197 3.26 18.56 -4.55
CA SER A 197 2.38 19.71 -4.73
C SER A 197 0.95 19.40 -4.29
N ARG A 198 0.20 20.44 -3.89
CA ARG A 198 -1.20 20.31 -3.51
C ARG A 198 -2.02 19.66 -4.63
N GLU A 199 -1.73 20.04 -5.86
CA GLU A 199 -2.35 19.56 -7.09
C GLU A 199 -2.02 18.08 -7.35
N ARG A 200 -0.78 17.64 -7.09
CA ARG A 200 -0.37 16.22 -7.22
C ARG A 200 -0.86 15.35 -6.06
N LEU A 201 -1.00 15.89 -4.85
CA LEU A 201 -1.48 15.15 -3.67
C LEU A 201 -3.00 15.02 -3.60
N GLN A 202 -3.78 15.89 -4.24
CA GLN A 202 -5.23 15.75 -4.32
C GLN A 202 -5.65 14.61 -5.27
N LEU A 203 -6.83 14.02 -5.02
CA LEU A 203 -7.55 13.16 -5.95
C LEU A 203 -8.80 13.91 -6.43
N LEU A 204 -8.68 14.57 -7.57
CA LEU A 204 -9.77 15.28 -8.23
C LEU A 204 -10.29 14.47 -9.42
N PRO A 205 -11.55 14.69 -9.86
CA PRO A 205 -12.00 14.14 -11.12
C PRO A 205 -11.29 14.84 -12.28
N VAL A 206 -10.89 14.09 -13.31
CA VAL A 206 -10.21 14.61 -14.51
C VAL A 206 -11.16 15.46 -15.36
N GLY A 207 -12.45 15.13 -15.35
CA GLY A 207 -13.49 15.92 -16.02
C GLY A 207 -14.90 15.46 -15.69
N GLN A 208 -15.89 16.02 -16.39
CA GLN A 208 -17.31 15.76 -16.15
C GLN A 208 -18.09 15.73 -17.47
N ASP A 209 -18.89 14.69 -17.71
CA ASP A 209 -19.69 14.58 -18.93
C ASP A 209 -20.92 15.52 -18.94
N SER A 210 -21.60 15.59 -20.09
CA SER A 210 -22.84 16.35 -20.28
C SER A 210 -23.97 15.89 -19.33
N SER A 211 -23.96 14.60 -18.95
CA SER A 211 -24.84 13.98 -17.95
C SER A 211 -24.41 14.24 -16.50
N LYS A 212 -23.38 15.07 -16.27
CA LYS A 212 -22.80 15.44 -14.98
C LYS A 212 -22.13 14.29 -14.21
N LYS A 213 -21.81 13.16 -14.85
CA LYS A 213 -20.97 12.10 -14.29
C LYS A 213 -19.51 12.55 -14.28
N ARG A 214 -18.79 12.26 -13.19
CA ARG A 214 -17.38 12.60 -12.97
C ARG A 214 -16.49 11.41 -13.26
N TYR A 215 -15.36 11.69 -13.90
CA TYR A 215 -14.39 10.68 -14.35
C TYR A 215 -13.13 10.77 -13.49
N TRP A 216 -12.62 9.62 -13.01
CA TRP A 216 -11.57 9.53 -12.01
C TRP A 216 -10.46 8.57 -12.45
N ILE A 217 -9.22 8.97 -12.17
CA ILE A 217 -7.97 8.31 -12.55
C ILE A 217 -7.00 8.49 -11.36
N ALA A 218 -6.20 7.47 -11.03
CA ALA A 218 -5.20 7.55 -9.96
C ALA A 218 -3.77 7.76 -10.47
N ASP A 219 -3.45 7.19 -11.62
CA ASP A 219 -2.10 7.12 -12.20
C ASP A 219 -2.14 7.10 -13.74
N ASP A 220 -1.02 6.84 -14.39
CA ASP A 220 -0.89 6.82 -15.85
C ASP A 220 -1.39 5.52 -16.51
N SER A 221 -2.15 4.69 -15.79
CA SER A 221 -2.80 3.51 -16.39
C SER A 221 -4.02 3.90 -17.26
N PRO A 222 -4.48 3.03 -18.19
CA PRO A 222 -5.72 3.25 -18.94
C PRO A 222 -7.00 3.07 -18.08
N ARG A 223 -6.86 2.90 -16.75
CA ARG A 223 -7.99 2.62 -15.87
C ARG A 223 -8.75 3.91 -15.54
N VAL A 224 -10.06 3.88 -15.79
CA VAL A 224 -10.95 5.02 -15.55
C VAL A 224 -12.17 4.55 -14.78
N HIS A 225 -12.52 5.29 -13.72
CA HIS A 225 -13.74 5.09 -12.95
C HIS A 225 -14.71 6.25 -13.14
N VAL A 226 -16.01 5.98 -13.01
CA VAL A 226 -17.07 6.98 -13.11
C VAL A 226 -17.95 6.99 -11.86
N SER A 227 -18.37 8.19 -11.44
CA SER A 227 -19.31 8.40 -10.33
C SER A 227 -20.26 9.56 -10.63
N THR A 228 -21.47 9.58 -10.08
CA THR A 228 -22.36 10.75 -10.23
C THR A 228 -21.99 11.90 -9.28
N ASN A 229 -22.01 11.66 -7.97
CA ASN A 229 -21.51 12.60 -6.96
C ASN A 229 -21.03 11.82 -5.72
N PRO A 230 -19.71 11.64 -5.51
CA PRO A 230 -19.16 10.75 -4.48
C PRO A 230 -19.54 11.16 -3.04
N TRP A 231 -19.99 12.41 -2.85
CA TRP A 231 -20.42 12.92 -1.55
C TRP A 231 -21.85 12.51 -1.18
N LYS A 232 -22.64 11.96 -2.12
CA LYS A 232 -23.97 11.39 -1.86
C LYS A 232 -23.87 9.91 -1.48
N ILE A 233 -24.66 9.50 -0.50
CA ILE A 233 -24.76 8.11 -0.04
C ILE A 233 -25.19 7.17 -1.19
N THR A 234 -26.08 7.60 -2.08
CA THR A 234 -26.55 6.79 -3.22
C THR A 234 -25.66 6.93 -4.47
N CYS A 235 -24.33 7.05 -4.31
CA CYS A 235 -23.43 7.23 -5.44
C CYS A 235 -22.79 5.91 -5.86
N ASN A 236 -23.28 5.33 -6.96
CA ASN A 236 -22.57 4.27 -7.66
C ASN A 236 -21.19 4.79 -8.12
N PHE A 237 -20.20 3.93 -7.97
CA PHE A 237 -18.83 4.11 -8.46
C PHE A 237 -18.52 2.87 -9.30
N GLN A 238 -18.04 3.01 -10.53
CA GLN A 238 -17.89 1.88 -11.44
C GLN A 238 -16.62 2.03 -12.28
N CYS A 239 -15.96 0.91 -12.58
CA CYS A 239 -14.86 0.90 -13.55
C CYS A 239 -15.45 0.92 -14.97
N VAL A 240 -15.07 1.90 -15.80
CA VAL A 240 -15.56 2.03 -17.20
C VAL A 240 -14.49 1.75 -18.25
N SER A 241 -13.23 1.67 -17.82
CA SER A 241 -12.07 1.25 -18.61
C SER A 241 -11.03 0.63 -17.69
N SER A 242 -10.38 -0.43 -18.16
CA SER A 242 -9.21 -1.10 -17.56
C SER A 242 -8.12 -1.44 -18.60
N THR A 243 -8.45 -1.53 -19.89
CA THR A 243 -7.49 -1.74 -21.00
C THR A 243 -7.37 -0.52 -21.93
N LYS A 244 -6.37 -0.50 -22.83
CA LYS A 244 -6.20 0.59 -23.81
C LYS A 244 -7.35 0.64 -24.81
N GLU A 245 -7.87 -0.53 -25.19
CA GLU A 245 -8.96 -0.70 -26.15
C GLU A 245 -10.28 -0.20 -25.55
N GLU A 246 -10.52 -0.49 -24.27
CA GLU A 246 -11.63 0.07 -23.49
C GLU A 246 -11.50 1.59 -23.33
N TYR A 247 -10.28 2.09 -23.10
CA TYR A 247 -9.99 3.54 -22.96
C TYR A 247 -10.26 4.31 -24.25
N ALA A 248 -9.78 3.80 -25.40
CA ALA A 248 -10.09 4.36 -26.70
C ALA A 248 -11.61 4.29 -26.99
N SER A 249 -12.24 3.15 -26.70
CA SER A 249 -13.69 2.98 -26.84
C SER A 249 -14.50 3.94 -25.95
N LEU A 250 -13.95 4.35 -24.80
CA LEU A 250 -14.57 5.33 -23.91
C LEU A 250 -14.45 6.76 -24.45
N ILE A 251 -13.32 7.11 -25.06
CA ILE A 251 -13.12 8.41 -25.72
C ILE A 251 -14.06 8.54 -26.93
N GLU A 252 -14.17 7.53 -27.78
CA GLU A 252 -15.08 7.60 -28.94
C GLU A 252 -16.55 7.68 -28.52
N LYS A 253 -16.98 6.94 -27.49
CA LYS A 253 -18.33 7.08 -26.91
C LYS A 253 -18.60 8.46 -26.31
N LEU A 254 -17.57 9.15 -25.80
CA LEU A 254 -17.70 10.54 -25.35
C LEU A 254 -17.81 11.49 -26.56
N LYS A 255 -17.05 11.28 -27.63
CA LYS A 255 -17.16 12.06 -28.89
C LYS A 255 -18.52 11.89 -29.57
N GLU A 256 -19.06 10.66 -29.62
CA GLU A 256 -20.42 10.37 -30.10
C GLU A 256 -21.48 11.14 -29.29
N GLY A 257 -21.26 11.30 -27.99
CA GLY A 257 -22.10 12.07 -27.07
C GLY A 257 -21.79 13.57 -27.00
N ALA A 258 -20.91 14.10 -27.86
CA ALA A 258 -20.43 15.47 -27.75
C ALA A 258 -21.51 16.51 -28.13
N PRO A 259 -21.59 17.65 -27.42
CA PRO A 259 -22.43 18.77 -27.81
C PRO A 259 -22.05 19.32 -29.20
N GLN A 260 -23.06 19.62 -30.02
CA GLN A 260 -22.84 20.25 -31.34
C GLN A 260 -22.02 21.54 -31.23
N GLU A 261 -21.26 21.85 -32.28
CA GLU A 261 -20.48 23.10 -32.30
C GLU A 261 -21.39 24.33 -32.15
N PRO A 262 -20.99 25.31 -31.32
CA PRO A 262 -21.79 26.49 -31.08
C PRO A 262 -21.91 27.32 -32.36
N LYS A 263 -23.14 27.62 -32.78
CA LYS A 263 -23.42 28.51 -33.91
C LYS A 263 -22.69 29.86 -33.68
N LYS A 264 -22.08 30.41 -34.73
CA LYS A 264 -21.25 31.64 -34.66
C LYS A 264 -21.94 32.72 -33.81
N LYS A 265 -21.23 33.19 -32.78
CA LYS A 265 -21.65 34.14 -31.70
C LYS A 265 -22.32 33.54 -30.44
N GLN A 266 -22.66 32.26 -30.37
CA GLN A 266 -23.19 31.64 -29.15
C GLN A 266 -22.05 31.08 -28.27
N LYS A 267 -22.14 31.22 -26.93
CA LYS A 267 -21.21 30.59 -25.98
C LYS A 267 -21.75 29.20 -25.59
N ARG A 268 -20.87 28.20 -25.50
CA ARG A 268 -21.19 26.88 -24.90
C ARG A 268 -21.63 27.04 -23.45
N LEU A 269 -22.54 26.18 -23.01
CA LEU A 269 -22.94 26.03 -21.62
C LEU A 269 -21.81 25.38 -20.81
N LYS A 270 -21.70 25.71 -19.52
CA LYS A 270 -20.58 25.26 -18.67
C LYS A 270 -20.37 23.73 -18.66
N HIS A 271 -21.44 22.95 -18.78
CA HIS A 271 -21.38 21.48 -18.79
C HIS A 271 -21.08 20.91 -20.19
N GLU A 272 -21.37 21.64 -21.25
CA GLU A 272 -20.94 21.30 -22.62
C GLU A 272 -19.44 21.50 -22.75
N GLN A 273 -18.91 22.61 -22.22
CA GLN A 273 -17.47 22.85 -22.20
C GLN A 273 -16.75 21.81 -21.34
N ALA A 274 -17.22 21.53 -20.11
CA ALA A 274 -16.61 20.52 -19.23
C ALA A 274 -16.56 19.10 -19.85
N HIS A 275 -17.48 18.77 -20.76
CA HIS A 275 -17.48 17.52 -21.50
C HIS A 275 -16.44 17.50 -22.63
N VAL A 276 -16.18 18.64 -23.28
CA VAL A 276 -15.08 18.79 -24.25
C VAL A 276 -13.73 18.80 -23.53
N ASP A 277 -13.63 19.53 -22.42
CA ASP A 277 -12.44 19.56 -21.55
C ASP A 277 -12.08 18.13 -21.06
N LEU A 278 -13.10 17.29 -20.77
CA LEU A 278 -12.92 15.88 -20.42
C LEU A 278 -12.35 15.05 -21.57
N ILE A 279 -12.79 15.25 -22.81
CA ILE A 279 -12.27 14.52 -23.98
C ILE A 279 -10.79 14.87 -24.19
N GLU A 280 -10.46 16.17 -24.20
CA GLU A 280 -9.07 16.66 -24.35
C GLU A 280 -8.15 16.14 -23.22
N ALA A 281 -8.65 16.12 -21.98
CA ALA A 281 -7.93 15.58 -20.82
C ALA A 281 -7.78 14.05 -20.81
N LEU A 282 -8.57 13.32 -21.61
CA LEU A 282 -8.42 11.88 -21.81
C LEU A 282 -7.50 11.57 -23.01
N GLU A 283 -7.60 12.31 -24.10
CA GLU A 283 -6.75 12.13 -25.29
C GLU A 283 -5.28 12.48 -25.00
N SER A 284 -5.02 13.58 -24.29
CA SER A 284 -3.67 14.01 -23.90
C SER A 284 -2.92 13.00 -23.00
N ARG A 285 -3.61 12.00 -22.41
CA ARG A 285 -2.99 10.93 -21.61
C ARG A 285 -2.51 9.73 -22.41
N ILE A 286 -2.82 9.60 -23.70
CA ILE A 286 -2.55 8.38 -24.48
C ILE A 286 -1.05 8.03 -24.51
N GLU A 287 -0.16 9.02 -24.65
CA GLU A 287 1.30 8.80 -24.66
C GLU A 287 1.84 8.34 -23.29
N ALA A 288 1.29 8.87 -22.20
CA ALA A 288 1.63 8.45 -20.84
C ALA A 288 1.15 7.01 -20.56
N ILE A 289 -0.05 6.66 -21.02
CA ILE A 289 -0.61 5.30 -20.97
C ILE A 289 0.28 4.32 -21.72
N ASP A 290 0.71 4.64 -22.94
CA ASP A 290 1.57 3.75 -23.71
C ASP A 290 2.96 3.57 -23.09
N THR A 291 3.51 4.64 -22.51
CA THR A 291 4.76 4.60 -21.74
C THR A 291 4.63 3.69 -20.51
N GLU A 292 3.54 3.80 -19.75
CA GLU A 292 3.28 2.98 -18.56
C GLU A 292 3.00 1.53 -18.93
N LEU A 293 2.21 1.25 -19.97
CA LEU A 293 1.95 -0.12 -20.46
C LEU A 293 3.24 -0.81 -20.93
N ALA A 294 4.13 -0.09 -21.64
CA ALA A 294 5.44 -0.61 -22.01
C ALA A 294 6.33 -0.90 -20.79
N ARG A 295 6.28 -0.04 -19.76
CA ARG A 295 6.98 -0.23 -18.48
C ARG A 295 6.48 -1.47 -17.73
N VAL A 296 5.15 -1.62 -17.60
CA VAL A 296 4.48 -2.75 -16.96
C VAL A 296 4.77 -4.06 -17.70
N ALA A 297 4.72 -4.07 -19.04
CA ALA A 297 5.07 -5.25 -19.84
C ALA A 297 6.54 -5.68 -19.63
N LYS A 298 7.47 -4.71 -19.55
CA LYS A 298 8.88 -4.97 -19.24
C LYS A 298 9.07 -5.52 -17.81
N ALA A 299 8.30 -5.03 -16.84
CA ALA A 299 8.32 -5.55 -15.47
C ALA A 299 7.80 -7.00 -15.41
N ARG A 300 6.62 -7.27 -15.98
CA ARG A 300 6.02 -8.63 -16.03
C ARG A 300 6.94 -9.65 -16.71
N LYS A 301 7.53 -9.30 -17.86
CA LYS A 301 8.51 -10.16 -18.55
C LYS A 301 9.74 -10.50 -17.69
N LYS A 302 10.20 -9.57 -16.83
CA LYS A 302 11.29 -9.83 -15.88
C LYS A 302 10.86 -10.82 -14.77
N VAL A 303 9.63 -10.68 -14.27
CA VAL A 303 9.03 -11.59 -13.28
C VAL A 303 8.86 -13.01 -13.87
N GLU A 304 8.34 -13.12 -15.09
CA GLU A 304 8.20 -14.37 -15.83
C GLU A 304 9.55 -15.07 -16.05
N GLN A 305 10.58 -14.32 -16.48
CA GLN A 305 11.94 -14.83 -16.65
C GLN A 305 12.53 -15.36 -15.34
N LYS A 306 12.30 -14.65 -14.23
CA LYS A 306 12.71 -15.06 -12.88
C LYS A 306 12.04 -16.38 -12.47
N TYR A 307 10.73 -16.53 -12.64
CA TYR A 307 10.02 -17.79 -12.38
C TYR A 307 10.49 -18.94 -13.29
N ALA A 308 10.72 -18.68 -14.57
CA ALA A 308 11.24 -19.69 -15.51
C ALA A 308 12.64 -20.18 -15.12
N LEU A 309 13.50 -19.31 -14.57
CA LEU A 309 14.80 -19.70 -14.04
C LEU A 309 14.70 -20.53 -12.75
N TYR A 310 13.78 -20.21 -11.83
CA TYR A 310 13.54 -21.03 -10.64
C TYR A 310 13.02 -22.43 -11.00
N ALA A 311 12.02 -22.53 -11.89
CA ALA A 311 11.53 -23.83 -12.38
C ALA A 311 12.64 -24.66 -13.07
N GLN A 312 13.56 -24.01 -13.81
CA GLN A 312 14.73 -24.69 -14.35
C GLN A 312 15.76 -25.11 -13.29
N ALA A 313 15.85 -24.44 -12.14
CA ALA A 313 16.72 -24.83 -11.04
C ALA A 313 16.17 -26.06 -10.30
N GLU A 314 14.88 -26.08 -9.97
CA GLU A 314 14.18 -27.22 -9.36
C GLU A 314 14.30 -28.49 -10.22
N LEU A 315 14.15 -28.35 -11.55
CA LEU A 315 14.36 -29.43 -12.54
C LEU A 315 15.84 -29.89 -12.68
N ARG A 316 16.81 -29.12 -12.17
CA ARG A 316 18.23 -29.53 -12.11
C ARG A 316 18.54 -30.24 -10.80
N GLU A 317 18.10 -29.71 -9.66
CA GLU A 317 18.32 -30.33 -8.34
C GLU A 317 17.68 -31.71 -8.22
N THR A 318 16.47 -31.88 -8.79
CA THR A 318 15.79 -33.19 -8.85
C THR A 318 16.52 -34.22 -9.72
N ARG A 319 17.39 -33.80 -10.66
CA ARG A 319 18.15 -34.72 -11.55
C ARG A 319 19.57 -35.02 -11.07
N THR A 320 20.15 -34.24 -10.15
CA THR A 320 21.57 -34.37 -9.76
C THR A 320 21.84 -35.36 -8.61
N ARG A 321 20.84 -36.13 -8.14
CA ARG A 321 21.03 -37.12 -7.05
C ARG A 321 21.57 -38.50 -7.46
N ARG A 322 22.34 -38.59 -8.55
CA ARG A 322 23.28 -39.72 -8.76
C ARG A 322 24.64 -39.33 -8.19
N ARG A 323 25.09 -40.02 -7.13
CA ARG A 323 26.47 -39.90 -6.62
C ARG A 323 27.46 -40.27 -7.72
N THR A 324 28.20 -39.29 -8.24
CA THR A 324 29.48 -39.54 -8.90
C THR A 324 30.49 -39.94 -7.82
N GLN A 325 30.65 -41.25 -7.62
CA GLN A 325 31.80 -41.79 -6.90
C GLN A 325 33.06 -41.36 -7.67
N LYS A 326 33.97 -40.64 -7.01
CA LYS A 326 35.26 -40.29 -7.64
C LYS A 326 36.00 -41.58 -7.99
N PRO A 327 36.53 -41.74 -9.21
CA PRO A 327 37.57 -42.73 -9.48
C PRO A 327 38.78 -42.40 -8.59
N ASP A 328 39.26 -43.38 -7.85
CA ASP A 328 40.41 -43.21 -6.96
C ASP A 328 41.68 -43.53 -7.74
N TYR A 329 42.38 -42.48 -8.16
CA TYR A 329 43.62 -42.60 -8.95
C TYR A 329 44.80 -42.83 -8.01
N VAL A 330 45.03 -44.10 -7.67
CA VAL A 330 46.28 -44.54 -7.02
C VAL A 330 47.41 -44.36 -8.04
N TYR A 331 48.37 -43.51 -7.70
CA TYR A 331 49.68 -43.49 -8.37
C TYR A 331 50.55 -44.57 -7.74
N ASP A 332 51.15 -45.40 -8.59
CA ASP A 332 51.99 -46.54 -8.19
C ASP A 332 53.44 -46.06 -7.97
N ASP A 333 53.70 -45.50 -6.79
CA ASP A 333 55.03 -44.99 -6.40
C ASP A 333 56.02 -46.14 -6.18
N GLY A 334 56.65 -46.58 -7.28
CA GLY A 334 57.70 -47.59 -7.29
C GLY A 334 58.94 -47.19 -6.46
N PRO A 335 59.67 -48.17 -5.89
CA PRO A 335 60.62 -47.90 -4.80
C PRO A 335 62.05 -47.54 -5.27
N ASP A 336 62.50 -46.33 -4.92
CA ASP A 336 63.86 -46.00 -4.42
C ASP A 336 64.05 -44.46 -4.33
N SER A 337 64.79 -43.87 -3.39
CA SER A 337 65.45 -44.44 -2.19
C SER A 337 65.65 -43.39 -1.06
N GLU A 338 65.80 -43.92 0.16
CA GLU A 338 66.06 -43.29 1.46
C GLU A 338 67.05 -42.08 1.50
N VAL A 339 66.63 -40.93 2.06
CA VAL A 339 67.50 -40.09 2.95
C VAL A 339 66.69 -39.41 4.07
N ARG A 340 67.21 -39.47 5.32
CA ARG A 340 66.86 -38.63 6.51
C ARG A 340 65.46 -38.72 7.13
N ARG A 341 65.18 -39.89 7.71
CA ARG A 341 65.13 -40.09 9.17
C ARG A 341 64.77 -38.86 10.05
N ARG A 342 63.53 -38.81 10.56
CA ARG A 342 63.24 -39.13 11.99
C ARG A 342 61.73 -39.12 12.28
N MET A 343 61.18 -40.32 12.43
CA MET A 343 59.86 -40.53 13.02
C MET A 343 59.88 -40.36 14.55
N ILE A 344 58.79 -39.80 15.08
CA ILE A 344 58.04 -40.24 16.28
C ILE A 344 58.84 -40.49 17.57
N LEU A 345 58.56 -39.68 18.62
CA LEU A 345 58.17 -40.25 19.92
C LEU A 345 57.29 -39.32 20.80
N ILE A 346 56.01 -39.70 20.91
CA ILE A 346 55.13 -39.70 22.10
C ILE A 346 54.79 -38.38 22.87
N ARG A 347 53.46 -38.16 22.98
CA ARG A 347 52.70 -37.20 23.82
C ARG A 347 52.87 -37.40 25.35
N ARG A 348 52.28 -36.44 26.12
CA ARG A 348 51.94 -36.45 27.58
C ARG A 348 53.01 -35.78 28.49
N VAL A 349 52.69 -35.11 29.62
CA VAL A 349 51.40 -34.80 30.31
C VAL A 349 51.54 -33.60 31.28
N PHE A 350 50.45 -32.81 31.48
CA PHE A 350 50.13 -31.85 32.58
C PHE A 350 51.13 -30.69 32.87
N LEU A 351 50.77 -29.46 33.32
CA LEU A 351 49.69 -28.87 34.17
C LEU A 351 49.99 -28.89 35.68
N VAL A 352 50.39 -27.73 36.26
CA VAL A 352 50.28 -27.26 37.69
C VAL A 352 51.00 -25.87 37.76
N ILE A 353 50.34 -24.73 38.07
CA ILE A 353 49.92 -24.16 39.38
C ILE A 353 51.14 -23.66 40.22
N ASP A 354 51.19 -22.45 40.82
CA ASP A 354 50.19 -21.37 41.00
C ASP A 354 50.55 -20.07 40.21
N MET A 355 50.68 -18.79 40.66
CA MET A 355 50.76 -18.09 41.97
C MET A 355 49.97 -16.75 42.01
N PHE A 356 49.68 -16.27 43.22
CA PHE A 356 48.90 -15.07 43.62
C PHE A 356 49.75 -14.07 44.47
N PRO A 357 49.22 -12.97 45.11
CA PRO A 357 47.95 -12.24 44.94
C PRO A 357 48.21 -10.79 44.41
N PRO A 358 48.43 -9.66 45.16
CA PRO A 358 47.88 -9.13 46.43
C PRO A 358 46.37 -8.68 46.42
N VAL A 359 45.89 -7.98 47.47
CA VAL A 359 44.47 -8.02 47.92
C VAL A 359 43.97 -6.80 48.74
N GLY A 360 42.67 -6.45 48.64
CA GLY A 360 41.86 -5.88 49.75
C GLY A 360 41.13 -4.54 49.49
N ARG A 361 39.97 -4.21 50.11
CA ARG A 361 39.02 -4.95 50.99
C ARG A 361 37.59 -4.40 50.80
N ARG A 362 36.55 -5.19 51.13
CA ARG A 362 35.18 -4.71 51.43
C ARG A 362 34.68 -5.29 52.78
N ARG A 363 33.80 -4.56 53.47
CA ARG A 363 32.96 -5.01 54.62
C ARG A 363 31.55 -4.42 54.42
N ARG A 364 30.51 -5.26 54.26
CA ARG A 364 29.63 -5.89 55.28
C ARG A 364 28.48 -4.98 55.73
N LEU A 365 27.26 -5.48 55.58
CA LEU A 365 26.02 -4.98 56.20
C LEU A 365 25.73 -5.75 57.51
N PRO A 366 24.93 -5.19 58.45
CA PRO A 366 24.45 -5.89 59.63
C PRO A 366 23.18 -6.72 59.35
N VAL A 367 22.77 -7.54 60.33
CA VAL A 367 21.55 -8.36 60.33
C VAL A 367 20.62 -7.86 61.45
N SER A 368 19.31 -7.96 61.23
CA SER A 368 18.25 -7.55 62.17
C SER A 368 18.20 -8.39 63.46
N ARG A 369 17.44 -7.87 64.44
CA ARG A 369 16.70 -8.66 65.42
C ARG A 369 15.21 -8.51 65.15
#